data_AF-A0A7V2WVP7-F1
#
_entry.id   AF-A0A7V2WVP7-F1
#
_cell.length_a   1.000
_cell.length_b   1.000
_cell.length_c   1.000
_cell.angle_alpha   90.00
_cell.angle_beta   90.00
_cell.angle_gamma   90.00
#
_symmetry.space_group_name_H-M   'P 1'
#
loop_
_entity.id
_entity.type
_entity.pdbx_description
1 polymer ?
#
loop_
_entity_poly.entity_id
_entity_poly.type
_entity_poly.pdbx_seq_one_letter_code
_entity_poly.pdbx_strand_id
1 'polypeptide(L)'
;MKLSPIILSCFIFGSVLTPSIQAGTLDGAEKADGNNIAVGLAAKALLTNSTAVGENSFATSISSSAYGAISSATAINTTAIGTAALAQGEQSTALGALAQALEDNSTAVGVNAMVEAEDGIAVGESSAVLEKGGVAIGADALVDAQGSVALGSQSVARQENTVSVGDSETGLTRRITNVAPAIAANDAVNYGQFKRALSGVREEAFAGIAGAAAITPTTPSASGKTAIGLGAATYRGEQAVAVSFSHRLLNNRRNTQINGGIAYDSSHHTLGKVGIAWEF
;
A
#
# COMPACT_ATOMS: atom_id res chain seq x y z
N MET A 1 17.28 63.74 -63.59
CA MET A 1 17.60 62.60 -62.71
C MET A 1 16.59 62.61 -61.57
N LYS A 2 15.56 61.76 -61.66
CA LYS A 2 14.49 61.63 -60.67
C LYS A 2 14.88 60.52 -59.69
N LEU A 3 15.00 60.85 -58.40
CA LEU A 3 14.91 59.88 -57.32
C LEU A 3 13.43 59.68 -56.97
N SER A 4 12.99 58.44 -56.78
CA SER A 4 11.75 58.10 -56.07
C SER A 4 12.04 57.07 -54.97
N PRO A 5 11.29 57.06 -53.86
CA PRO A 5 11.69 56.44 -52.62
C PRO A 5 11.15 55.00 -52.42
N ILE A 6 11.74 54.36 -51.42
CA ILE A 6 11.43 53.07 -50.80
C ILE A 6 9.96 53.02 -50.34
N ILE A 7 9.22 51.95 -50.68
CA ILE A 7 7.94 51.61 -50.05
C ILE A 7 8.19 50.39 -49.16
N LEU A 8 8.36 50.68 -47.86
CA LEU A 8 8.28 49.72 -46.78
C LEU A 8 6.79 49.47 -46.50
N SER A 9 6.31 48.25 -46.69
CA SER A 9 4.91 47.89 -46.47
C SER A 9 4.57 47.94 -44.98
N CYS A 10 3.66 48.85 -44.69
CA CYS A 10 3.00 49.17 -43.43
C CYS A 10 2.52 47.93 -42.65
N PHE A 11 3.04 47.72 -41.44
CA PHE A 11 2.39 46.95 -40.39
C PHE A 11 1.40 47.88 -39.67
N ILE A 12 0.12 47.51 -39.66
CA ILE A 12 -0.96 48.27 -39.02
C ILE A 12 -0.91 48.02 -37.50
N PHE A 13 -0.65 49.09 -36.75
CA PHE A 13 -0.85 49.20 -35.31
C PHE A 13 -2.30 49.62 -35.03
N GLY A 14 -2.99 48.94 -34.11
CA GLY A 14 -4.29 49.36 -33.56
C GLY A 14 -4.49 48.83 -32.14
N SER A 15 -4.75 49.77 -31.20
CA SER A 15 -5.06 49.67 -29.74
C SER A 15 -3.96 49.10 -28.83
N VAL A 16 -3.23 49.87 -28.00
CA VAL A 16 -3.53 50.74 -26.83
C VAL A 16 -3.81 49.98 -25.52
N LEU A 17 -2.81 50.04 -24.62
CA LEU A 17 -2.80 49.87 -23.14
C LEU A 17 -2.89 48.45 -22.51
N THR A 18 -1.77 47.72 -22.51
CA THR A 18 -1.07 47.08 -21.35
C THR A 18 0.27 46.50 -21.87
N PRO A 19 1.36 46.44 -21.09
CA PRO A 19 2.60 45.78 -21.55
C PRO A 19 2.45 44.26 -21.42
N SER A 20 1.56 43.64 -22.21
CA SER A 20 1.65 42.19 -22.42
C SER A 20 2.75 41.97 -23.46
N ILE A 21 3.79 41.22 -23.11
CA ILE A 21 4.76 40.70 -24.08
C ILE A 21 3.95 39.90 -25.10
N GLN A 22 3.68 40.51 -26.25
CA GLN A 22 3.13 39.82 -27.41
C GLN A 22 4.31 39.06 -28.01
N ALA A 23 4.57 37.85 -27.47
CA ALA A 23 5.43 36.90 -28.14
C ALA A 23 4.90 36.79 -29.58
N GLY A 24 5.77 37.08 -30.54
CA GLY A 24 5.38 37.20 -31.95
C GLY A 24 4.48 36.05 -32.34
N THR A 25 3.34 36.37 -32.96
CA THR A 25 2.45 35.39 -33.57
C THR A 25 3.25 34.62 -34.62
N LEU A 26 3.80 33.47 -34.22
CA LEU A 26 4.22 32.44 -35.17
C LEU A 26 2.95 32.01 -35.91
N ASP A 27 3.04 31.80 -37.23
CA ASP A 27 1.88 31.69 -38.13
C ASP A 27 0.72 30.87 -37.51
N GLY A 28 -0.45 31.48 -37.36
CA GLY A 28 -1.67 30.81 -36.90
C GLY A 28 -1.85 30.62 -35.37
N ALA A 29 -0.97 31.13 -34.52
CA ALA A 29 -1.21 31.14 -33.07
C ALA A 29 -2.45 32.00 -32.70
N GLU A 30 -3.35 31.46 -31.88
CA GLU A 30 -4.61 32.10 -31.47
C GLU A 30 -4.60 32.43 -29.97
N LYS A 31 -4.83 33.71 -29.66
CA LYS A 31 -4.88 34.27 -28.30
C LYS A 31 -6.24 34.95 -28.12
N ALA A 32 -6.98 34.63 -27.06
CA ALA A 32 -8.20 35.38 -26.71
C ALA A 32 -7.90 36.62 -25.86
N ASP A 33 -8.88 37.49 -25.65
CA ASP A 33 -8.75 38.65 -24.75
C ASP A 33 -8.44 38.18 -23.30
N GLY A 34 -7.23 38.46 -22.79
CA GLY A 34 -6.80 38.08 -21.44
C GLY A 34 -5.27 37.95 -21.25
N ASN A 35 -4.86 37.56 -20.04
CA ASN A 35 -3.46 37.25 -19.67
C ASN A 35 -3.03 35.84 -20.14
N ASN A 36 -3.18 35.54 -21.43
CA ASN A 36 -2.84 34.24 -22.01
C ASN A 36 -1.56 34.32 -22.89
N ILE A 37 -0.95 33.16 -23.09
CA ILE A 37 0.31 32.99 -23.84
C ILE A 37 0.10 31.89 -24.88
N ALA A 38 0.32 32.18 -26.16
CA ALA A 38 0.30 31.20 -27.25
C ALA A 38 1.63 31.29 -28.03
N VAL A 39 2.38 30.19 -28.08
CA VAL A 39 3.70 30.12 -28.74
C VAL A 39 3.83 28.84 -29.55
N GLY A 40 3.88 28.97 -30.88
CA GLY A 40 4.03 27.85 -31.82
C GLY A 40 3.05 27.96 -32.98
N LEU A 41 3.35 27.29 -34.09
CA LEU A 41 2.44 27.21 -35.23
C LEU A 41 1.10 26.62 -34.77
N ALA A 42 0.00 27.33 -35.02
CA ALA A 42 -1.36 26.91 -34.63
C ALA A 42 -1.57 26.62 -33.12
N ALA A 43 -0.73 27.15 -32.22
CA ALA A 43 -0.96 27.08 -30.77
C ALA A 43 -2.18 27.93 -30.36
N LYS A 44 -3.05 27.41 -29.49
CA LYS A 44 -4.29 28.09 -29.08
C LYS A 44 -4.40 28.25 -27.57
N ALA A 45 -4.43 29.48 -27.10
CA ALA A 45 -4.68 29.83 -25.70
C ALA A 45 -5.95 30.69 -25.60
N LEU A 46 -7.10 30.05 -25.33
CA LEU A 46 -8.42 30.61 -25.62
C LEU A 46 -9.12 31.32 -24.45
N LEU A 47 -8.71 31.12 -23.20
CA LEU A 47 -9.37 31.76 -22.04
C LEU A 47 -8.36 32.47 -21.14
N THR A 48 -8.84 33.11 -20.07
CA THR A 48 -8.00 33.88 -19.16
C THR A 48 -6.94 33.00 -18.48
N ASN A 49 -5.70 33.51 -18.38
CA ASN A 49 -4.56 32.82 -17.78
C ASN A 49 -4.16 31.49 -18.47
N SER A 50 -4.68 31.20 -19.66
CA SER A 50 -4.31 29.98 -20.38
C SER A 50 -2.93 30.12 -21.05
N THR A 51 -2.12 29.06 -21.07
CA THR A 51 -0.81 29.05 -21.75
C THR A 51 -0.71 27.86 -22.69
N ALA A 52 -0.45 28.07 -23.96
CA ALA A 52 -0.20 27.04 -24.97
C ALA A 52 1.16 27.26 -25.62
N VAL A 53 2.07 26.29 -25.49
CA VAL A 53 3.43 26.34 -26.04
C VAL A 53 3.75 25.06 -26.78
N GLY A 54 3.86 25.13 -28.11
CA GLY A 54 4.12 24.00 -28.99
C GLY A 54 3.26 24.05 -30.26
N GLU A 55 3.74 23.42 -31.33
CA GLU A 55 2.97 23.26 -32.56
C GLU A 55 1.63 22.55 -32.27
N ASN A 56 0.51 23.14 -32.70
CA ASN A 56 -0.83 22.61 -32.44
C ASN A 56 -1.13 22.32 -30.95
N SER A 57 -0.56 23.09 -30.02
CA SER A 57 -0.91 22.98 -28.59
C SER A 57 -2.24 23.69 -28.29
N PHE A 58 -3.04 23.15 -27.36
CA PHE A 58 -4.37 23.65 -27.02
C PHE A 58 -4.51 23.86 -25.51
N ALA A 59 -4.66 25.11 -25.10
CA ALA A 59 -5.06 25.48 -23.75
C ALA A 59 -6.39 26.24 -23.84
N THR A 60 -7.51 25.51 -23.77
CA THR A 60 -8.84 26.04 -24.13
C THR A 60 -9.68 26.52 -22.95
N SER A 61 -9.17 26.39 -21.73
CA SER A 61 -9.91 26.66 -20.49
C SER A 61 -9.21 27.67 -19.59
N ILE A 62 -9.93 28.17 -18.57
CA ILE A 62 -9.40 29.16 -17.62
C ILE A 62 -8.23 28.54 -16.84
N SER A 63 -7.12 29.26 -16.77
CA SER A 63 -5.89 28.81 -16.11
C SER A 63 -5.37 27.44 -16.59
N SER A 64 -5.71 27.03 -17.82
CA SER A 64 -5.17 25.79 -18.39
C SER A 64 -3.80 26.00 -19.04
N SER A 65 -2.92 25.02 -18.93
CA SER A 65 -1.54 25.13 -19.41
C SER A 65 -1.15 23.91 -20.23
N ALA A 66 -0.83 24.09 -21.50
CA ALA A 66 -0.40 23.06 -22.44
C ALA A 66 1.01 23.37 -22.95
N TYR A 67 1.97 22.47 -22.71
CA TYR A 67 3.36 22.58 -23.16
C TYR A 67 3.79 21.32 -23.91
N GLY A 68 4.09 21.44 -25.20
CA GLY A 68 4.47 20.34 -26.08
C GLY A 68 3.66 20.36 -27.38
N ALA A 69 4.21 19.79 -28.45
CA ALA A 69 3.47 19.68 -29.71
C ALA A 69 2.22 18.81 -29.50
N ILE A 70 1.06 19.28 -29.97
CA ILE A 70 -0.23 18.55 -29.87
C ILE A 70 -0.70 18.37 -28.41
N SER A 71 -0.04 19.01 -27.42
CA SER A 71 -0.50 18.97 -26.03
C SER A 71 -1.86 19.67 -25.88
N SER A 72 -2.71 19.18 -24.97
CA SER A 72 -4.09 19.63 -24.85
C SER A 72 -4.53 19.68 -23.38
N ALA A 73 -4.78 20.89 -22.88
CA ALA A 73 -5.27 21.19 -21.54
C ALA A 73 -6.64 21.88 -21.65
N THR A 74 -7.71 21.10 -21.54
CA THR A 74 -9.05 21.49 -22.02
C THR A 74 -10.05 21.85 -20.93
N ALA A 75 -9.79 21.49 -19.67
CA ALA A 75 -10.61 21.88 -18.52
C ALA A 75 -9.95 22.95 -17.64
N ILE A 76 -10.70 23.47 -16.67
CA ILE A 76 -10.26 24.56 -15.80
C ILE A 76 -9.11 24.08 -14.90
N ASN A 77 -8.11 24.95 -14.70
CA ASN A 77 -6.95 24.69 -13.84
C ASN A 77 -6.14 23.43 -14.23
N THR A 78 -6.12 23.07 -15.52
CA THR A 78 -5.41 21.88 -16.00
C THR A 78 -3.98 22.17 -16.40
N THR A 79 -3.13 21.14 -16.34
CA THR A 79 -1.74 21.21 -16.85
C THR A 79 -1.43 19.97 -17.69
N ALA A 80 -1.10 20.16 -18.97
CA ALA A 80 -0.61 19.14 -19.88
C ALA A 80 0.82 19.49 -20.34
N ILE A 81 1.80 18.64 -20.05
CA ILE A 81 3.21 18.84 -20.41
C ILE A 81 3.74 17.58 -21.08
N GLY A 82 4.11 17.68 -22.35
CA GLY A 82 4.61 16.59 -23.17
C GLY A 82 3.98 16.58 -24.56
N THR A 83 4.64 15.97 -25.54
CA THR A 83 4.05 15.79 -26.88
C THR A 83 2.77 14.96 -26.77
N ALA A 84 1.66 15.49 -27.26
CA ALA A 84 0.34 14.88 -27.17
C ALA A 84 -0.11 14.52 -25.74
N ALA A 85 0.39 15.21 -24.71
CA ALA A 85 -0.16 15.12 -23.36
C ALA A 85 -1.58 15.70 -23.31
N LEU A 86 -2.48 15.08 -22.57
CA LEU A 86 -3.90 15.38 -22.57
C LEU A 86 -4.43 15.47 -21.12
N ALA A 87 -4.84 16.67 -20.72
CA ALA A 87 -5.50 16.94 -19.44
C ALA A 87 -6.93 17.44 -19.72
N GLN A 88 -7.93 16.62 -19.39
CA GLN A 88 -9.35 16.86 -19.69
C GLN A 88 -10.24 17.02 -18.47
N GLY A 89 -9.87 16.45 -17.32
CA GLY A 89 -10.62 16.67 -16.08
C GLY A 89 -10.31 18.02 -15.44
N GLU A 90 -11.25 18.59 -14.68
CA GLU A 90 -10.99 19.79 -13.89
C GLU A 90 -9.84 19.55 -12.90
N GLN A 91 -8.93 20.52 -12.76
CA GLN A 91 -7.76 20.43 -11.89
C GLN A 91 -6.80 19.27 -12.22
N SER A 92 -6.94 18.64 -13.38
CA SER A 92 -6.13 17.49 -13.79
C SER A 92 -4.72 17.89 -14.26
N THR A 93 -3.77 16.96 -14.09
CA THR A 93 -2.36 17.14 -14.50
C THR A 93 -1.88 15.95 -15.31
N ALA A 94 -1.45 16.17 -16.54
CA ALA A 94 -0.81 15.19 -17.42
C ALA A 94 0.64 15.61 -17.71
N LEU A 95 1.63 14.83 -17.27
CA LEU A 95 3.06 15.08 -17.43
C LEU A 95 3.75 13.89 -18.10
N GLY A 96 4.09 14.00 -19.37
CA GLY A 96 4.72 12.97 -20.17
C GLY A 96 4.18 12.96 -21.60
N ALA A 97 4.96 12.45 -22.55
CA ALA A 97 4.44 12.24 -23.90
C ALA A 97 3.28 11.23 -23.84
N LEU A 98 2.14 11.56 -24.46
CA LEU A 98 0.93 10.73 -24.43
C LEU A 98 0.33 10.50 -23.03
N ALA A 99 0.74 11.25 -22.00
CA ALA A 99 0.09 11.17 -20.69
C ALA A 99 -1.36 11.66 -20.78
N GLN A 100 -2.29 10.96 -20.14
CA GLN A 100 -3.73 11.21 -20.21
C GLN A 100 -4.34 11.29 -18.81
N ALA A 101 -4.75 12.49 -18.40
CA ALA A 101 -5.47 12.75 -17.17
C ALA A 101 -6.91 13.15 -17.54
N LEU A 102 -7.82 12.16 -17.57
CA LEU A 102 -9.10 12.28 -18.26
C LEU A 102 -10.24 12.79 -17.37
N GLU A 103 -10.13 12.56 -16.06
CA GLU A 103 -11.18 12.84 -15.07
C GLU A 103 -10.75 13.89 -14.04
N ASP A 104 -11.71 14.42 -13.27
CA ASP A 104 -11.46 15.50 -12.31
C ASP A 104 -10.46 15.08 -11.23
N ASN A 105 -9.61 16.04 -10.81
CA ASN A 105 -8.52 15.84 -9.85
C ASN A 105 -7.50 14.75 -10.23
N SER A 106 -7.51 14.26 -11.48
CA SER A 106 -6.60 13.19 -11.92
C SER A 106 -5.18 13.69 -12.14
N THR A 107 -4.19 12.84 -11.86
CA THR A 107 -2.77 13.12 -12.10
C THR A 107 -2.12 11.94 -12.82
N ALA A 108 -1.71 12.15 -14.08
CA ALA A 108 -0.98 11.18 -14.89
C ALA A 108 0.45 11.67 -15.13
N VAL A 109 1.46 10.95 -14.62
CA VAL A 109 2.88 11.31 -14.72
C VAL A 109 3.67 10.14 -15.29
N GLY A 110 4.13 10.26 -16.52
CA GLY A 110 4.86 9.22 -17.24
C GLY A 110 4.49 9.20 -18.71
N VAL A 111 5.34 8.61 -19.55
CA VAL A 111 4.98 8.38 -20.96
C VAL A 111 3.80 7.42 -20.99
N ASN A 112 2.73 7.76 -21.71
CA ASN A 112 1.53 6.93 -21.82
C ASN A 112 0.86 6.58 -20.47
N ALA A 113 1.15 7.35 -19.39
CA ALA A 113 0.42 7.19 -18.13
C ALA A 113 -1.05 7.62 -18.33
N MET A 114 -1.99 6.91 -17.73
CA MET A 114 -3.43 7.11 -17.97
C MET A 114 -4.23 7.09 -16.66
N VAL A 115 -5.12 8.06 -16.50
CA VAL A 115 -6.10 8.09 -15.42
C VAL A 115 -7.48 8.32 -16.03
N GLU A 116 -8.34 7.32 -15.94
CA GLU A 116 -9.73 7.27 -16.42
C GLU A 116 -10.76 7.45 -15.29
N ALA A 117 -10.31 7.81 -14.09
CA ALA A 117 -11.18 7.96 -12.93
C ALA A 117 -10.86 9.19 -12.08
N GLU A 118 -11.91 9.75 -11.46
CA GLU A 118 -11.81 10.87 -10.53
C GLU A 118 -10.83 10.57 -9.37
N ASP A 119 -10.11 11.60 -8.93
CA ASP A 119 -9.17 11.52 -7.81
C ASP A 119 -8.04 10.48 -8.00
N GLY A 120 -7.81 10.03 -9.25
CA GLY A 120 -6.82 9.00 -9.58
C GLY A 120 -5.40 9.56 -9.79
N ILE A 121 -4.39 8.78 -9.40
CA ILE A 121 -2.98 9.13 -9.55
C ILE A 121 -2.22 7.99 -10.23
N ALA A 122 -1.72 8.20 -11.44
CA ALA A 122 -0.86 7.27 -12.17
C ALA A 122 0.56 7.88 -12.31
N VAL A 123 1.57 7.20 -11.77
CA VAL A 123 2.98 7.63 -11.84
C VAL A 123 3.84 6.48 -12.35
N GLY A 124 4.28 6.58 -13.60
CA GLY A 124 5.07 5.56 -14.28
C GLY A 124 4.70 5.48 -15.76
N GLU A 125 5.64 4.99 -16.57
CA GLU A 125 5.35 4.72 -17.99
C GLU A 125 4.26 3.65 -18.10
N SER A 126 3.24 3.91 -18.93
CA SER A 126 2.08 3.03 -19.11
C SER A 126 1.35 2.62 -17.82
N SER A 127 1.51 3.41 -16.74
CA SER A 127 0.72 3.23 -15.51
C SER A 127 -0.73 3.65 -15.74
N ALA A 128 -1.69 2.94 -15.14
CA ALA A 128 -3.11 3.15 -15.37
C ALA A 128 -3.92 3.12 -14.07
N VAL A 129 -4.85 4.06 -13.94
CA VAL A 129 -5.89 4.06 -12.90
C VAL A 129 -7.26 4.12 -13.59
N LEU A 130 -8.03 3.04 -13.43
CA LEU A 130 -9.35 2.88 -14.05
C LEU A 130 -10.50 3.16 -13.08
N GLU A 131 -10.20 3.18 -11.78
CA GLU A 131 -11.21 3.27 -10.72
C GLU A 131 -10.94 4.44 -9.75
N LYS A 132 -12.02 4.99 -9.21
CA LYS A 132 -12.00 6.23 -8.40
C LYS A 132 -11.05 6.14 -7.20
N GLY A 133 -10.28 7.21 -6.98
CA GLY A 133 -9.35 7.31 -5.85
C GLY A 133 -8.20 6.31 -5.89
N GLY A 134 -7.94 5.72 -7.05
CA GLY A 134 -6.86 4.76 -7.26
C GLY A 134 -5.48 5.41 -7.36
N VAL A 135 -4.44 4.71 -6.89
CA VAL A 135 -3.06 5.18 -6.97
C VAL A 135 -2.16 4.09 -7.59
N ALA A 136 -1.71 4.30 -8.82
CA ALA A 136 -0.76 3.43 -9.52
C ALA A 136 0.63 4.07 -9.51
N ILE A 137 1.63 3.41 -8.90
CA ILE A 137 3.01 3.92 -8.84
C ILE A 137 3.97 2.84 -9.35
N GLY A 138 4.52 3.04 -10.54
CA GLY A 138 5.45 2.14 -11.22
C GLY A 138 5.08 1.94 -12.69
N ALA A 139 6.05 1.59 -13.53
CA ALA A 139 5.78 1.29 -14.94
C ALA A 139 4.83 0.08 -15.06
N ASP A 140 3.80 0.19 -15.89
CA ASP A 140 2.73 -0.82 -16.04
C ASP A 140 1.97 -1.15 -14.73
N ALA A 141 2.01 -0.28 -13.72
CA ALA A 141 1.16 -0.45 -12.54
C ALA A 141 -0.31 -0.15 -12.91
N LEU A 142 -1.24 -1.00 -12.47
CA LEU A 142 -2.66 -0.91 -12.80
C LEU A 142 -3.53 -0.92 -11.55
N VAL A 143 -4.42 0.05 -11.43
CA VAL A 143 -5.51 0.04 -10.45
C VAL A 143 -6.83 -0.20 -11.16
N ASP A 144 -7.47 -1.31 -10.81
CA ASP A 144 -8.75 -1.81 -11.34
C ASP A 144 -9.75 -2.06 -10.19
N ALA A 145 -9.60 -1.31 -9.09
CA ALA A 145 -10.51 -1.34 -7.96
C ALA A 145 -10.50 -0.02 -7.19
N GLN A 146 -11.68 0.41 -6.74
CA GLN A 146 -11.87 1.69 -6.05
C GLN A 146 -11.01 1.83 -4.78
N GLY A 147 -10.42 3.01 -4.60
CA GLY A 147 -9.67 3.38 -3.39
C GLY A 147 -8.47 2.48 -3.11
N SER A 148 -7.91 1.84 -4.14
CA SER A 148 -6.80 0.90 -4.00
C SER A 148 -5.49 1.47 -4.57
N VAL A 149 -4.37 0.86 -4.17
CA VAL A 149 -3.02 1.29 -4.55
C VAL A 149 -2.28 0.13 -5.19
N ALA A 150 -1.75 0.32 -6.40
CA ALA A 150 -0.80 -0.58 -7.04
C ALA A 150 0.62 0.00 -6.91
N LEU A 151 1.47 -0.65 -6.12
CA LEU A 151 2.80 -0.15 -5.75
C LEU A 151 3.94 -1.02 -6.30
N GLY A 152 4.60 -0.49 -7.33
CA GLY A 152 5.74 -1.07 -8.03
C GLY A 152 5.38 -1.43 -9.48
N SER A 153 6.39 -1.57 -10.35
CA SER A 153 6.16 -1.89 -11.76
C SER A 153 5.39 -3.21 -11.94
N GLN A 154 4.44 -3.27 -12.87
CA GLN A 154 3.58 -4.43 -13.12
C GLN A 154 2.73 -4.88 -11.91
N SER A 155 2.58 -4.03 -10.88
CA SER A 155 1.66 -4.35 -9.78
C SER A 155 0.24 -4.08 -10.21
N VAL A 156 -0.70 -4.91 -9.77
CA VAL A 156 -2.11 -4.75 -10.08
C VAL A 156 -2.95 -4.82 -8.81
N ALA A 157 -3.78 -3.81 -8.58
CA ALA A 157 -4.74 -3.76 -7.48
C ALA A 157 -6.16 -4.02 -8.01
N ARG A 158 -6.71 -5.21 -7.70
CA ARG A 158 -8.05 -5.67 -8.12
C ARG A 158 -9.04 -5.81 -6.97
N GLN A 159 -8.67 -5.33 -5.78
CA GLN A 159 -9.52 -5.39 -4.59
C GLN A 159 -9.66 -3.99 -4.01
N GLU A 160 -10.90 -3.59 -3.73
CA GLU A 160 -11.19 -2.27 -3.17
C GLU A 160 -10.49 -2.07 -1.83
N ASN A 161 -10.04 -0.84 -1.55
CA ASN A 161 -9.42 -0.46 -0.28
C ASN A 161 -8.17 -1.31 0.08
N THR A 162 -7.38 -1.73 -0.90
CA THR A 162 -6.15 -2.51 -0.69
C THR A 162 -4.90 -1.82 -1.23
N VAL A 163 -3.73 -2.24 -0.74
CA VAL A 163 -2.43 -1.92 -1.35
C VAL A 163 -1.84 -3.20 -1.90
N SER A 164 -1.77 -3.31 -3.23
CA SER A 164 -1.09 -4.40 -3.92
C SER A 164 0.37 -4.03 -4.19
N VAL A 165 1.28 -4.91 -3.77
CA VAL A 165 2.74 -4.78 -4.05
C VAL A 165 3.20 -5.78 -5.11
N GLY A 166 2.29 -6.30 -5.92
CA GLY A 166 2.54 -7.36 -6.89
C GLY A 166 1.34 -7.61 -7.77
N ASP A 167 1.25 -8.80 -8.34
CA ASP A 167 0.14 -9.20 -9.19
C ASP A 167 -0.18 -10.69 -8.97
N SER A 168 -1.39 -10.95 -8.49
CA SER A 168 -1.87 -12.30 -8.19
C SER A 168 -2.09 -13.16 -9.42
N GLU A 169 -2.35 -12.56 -10.59
CA GLU A 169 -2.60 -13.32 -11.82
C GLU A 169 -1.30 -13.87 -12.43
N THR A 170 -0.22 -13.10 -12.36
CA THR A 170 1.12 -13.52 -12.80
C THR A 170 1.93 -14.23 -11.71
N GLY A 171 1.48 -14.17 -10.46
CA GLY A 171 2.22 -14.68 -9.29
C GLY A 171 3.38 -13.77 -8.86
N LEU A 172 3.45 -12.55 -9.40
CA LEU A 172 4.44 -11.55 -9.02
C LEU A 172 4.20 -11.15 -7.56
N THR A 173 5.17 -11.45 -6.69
CA THR A 173 5.14 -11.05 -5.28
C THR A 173 6.41 -10.31 -4.91
N ARG A 174 6.32 -9.43 -3.91
CA ARG A 174 7.45 -8.69 -3.37
C ARG A 174 7.57 -8.92 -1.87
N ARG A 175 8.81 -8.96 -1.39
CA ARG A 175 9.07 -8.90 0.05
C ARG A 175 8.95 -7.45 0.51
N ILE A 176 8.25 -7.24 1.61
CA ILE A 176 8.24 -5.97 2.33
C ILE A 176 9.33 -6.05 3.41
N THR A 177 10.39 -5.25 3.27
CA THR A 177 11.56 -5.25 4.16
C THR A 177 11.62 -3.98 5.00
N ASN A 178 12.46 -3.98 6.05
CA ASN A 178 12.61 -2.85 6.98
C ASN A 178 11.32 -2.48 7.76
N VAL A 179 10.47 -3.49 8.02
CA VAL A 179 9.25 -3.33 8.82
C VAL A 179 9.62 -3.38 10.31
N ALA A 180 9.45 -2.25 11.00
CA ALA A 180 9.61 -2.18 12.45
C ALA A 180 8.58 -3.08 13.17
N PRO A 181 8.84 -3.50 14.42
CA PRO A 181 7.87 -4.30 15.16
C PRO A 181 6.52 -3.57 15.32
N ALA A 182 5.42 -4.29 15.10
CA ALA A 182 4.05 -3.85 15.37
C ALA A 182 3.85 -3.43 16.83
N ILE A 183 3.08 -2.36 17.05
CA ILE A 183 2.69 -1.81 18.36
C ILE A 183 1.16 -1.82 18.51
N ALA A 184 0.41 -1.39 17.49
CA ALA A 184 -1.04 -1.39 17.47
C ALA A 184 -1.63 -2.66 16.83
N ALA A 185 -2.93 -2.88 17.02
CA ALA A 185 -3.62 -4.07 16.52
C ALA A 185 -3.63 -4.21 14.99
N ASN A 186 -3.56 -3.09 14.26
CA ASN A 186 -3.63 -3.05 12.80
C ASN A 186 -2.25 -2.84 12.15
N ASP A 187 -1.17 -2.97 12.93
CA ASP A 187 0.19 -2.85 12.40
C ASP A 187 0.63 -4.15 11.71
N ALA A 188 1.47 -4.00 10.69
CA ALA A 188 2.11 -5.15 10.05
C ALA A 188 3.10 -5.84 11.02
N VAL A 189 2.96 -7.16 11.19
CA VAL A 189 3.87 -7.97 12.02
C VAL A 189 5.08 -8.41 11.19
N ASN A 190 6.29 -8.17 11.72
CA ASN A 190 7.51 -8.65 11.05
C ASN A 190 7.90 -10.08 11.46
N TYR A 191 8.81 -10.70 10.69
CA TYR A 191 9.23 -12.09 10.93
C TYR A 191 9.90 -12.30 12.30
N GLY A 192 10.54 -11.27 12.87
CA GLY A 192 11.14 -11.34 14.21
C GLY A 192 10.10 -11.49 15.31
N GLN A 193 8.99 -10.76 15.22
CA GLN A 193 7.85 -10.89 16.14
C GLN A 193 7.17 -12.25 16.00
N PHE A 194 6.90 -12.69 14.76
CA PHE A 194 6.30 -13.99 14.49
C PHE A 194 7.12 -15.14 15.10
N LYS A 195 8.45 -15.14 14.92
CA LYS A 195 9.32 -16.16 15.51
C LYS A 195 9.28 -16.18 17.04
N ARG A 196 9.25 -15.01 17.69
CA ARG A 196 9.17 -14.92 19.16
C ARG A 196 7.82 -15.42 19.69
N ALA A 197 6.73 -15.09 19.02
CA ALA A 197 5.42 -15.63 19.37
C ALA A 197 5.40 -17.16 19.23
N LEU A 198 5.97 -17.69 18.15
CA LEU A 198 6.07 -19.13 17.93
C LEU A 198 6.99 -19.83 18.95
N SER A 199 8.11 -19.21 19.34
CA SER A 199 8.99 -19.79 20.36
C SER A 199 8.31 -19.83 21.72
N GLY A 200 7.62 -18.76 22.12
CA GLY A 200 6.86 -18.72 23.38
C GLY A 200 5.82 -19.84 23.47
N VAL A 201 5.01 -20.04 22.42
CA VAL A 201 4.02 -21.13 22.38
C VAL A 201 4.69 -22.52 22.49
N ARG A 202 5.86 -22.70 21.88
CA ARG A 202 6.58 -23.97 21.95
C ARG A 202 7.19 -24.22 23.33
N GLU A 203 7.77 -23.20 23.94
CA GLU A 203 8.34 -23.23 25.29
C GLU A 203 7.24 -23.57 26.32
N GLU A 204 6.10 -22.88 26.27
CA GLU A 204 4.93 -23.18 27.11
C GLU A 204 4.44 -24.63 26.94
N ALA A 205 4.29 -25.10 25.69
CA ALA A 205 3.83 -26.45 25.43
C ALA A 205 4.82 -27.53 25.93
N PHE A 206 6.11 -27.33 25.71
CA PHE A 206 7.14 -28.28 26.16
C PHE A 206 7.29 -28.29 27.68
N ALA A 207 7.19 -27.13 28.32
CA ALA A 207 7.19 -27.00 29.77
C ALA A 207 5.97 -27.71 30.39
N GLY A 208 4.79 -27.58 29.77
CA GLY A 208 3.60 -28.33 30.18
C GLY A 208 3.75 -29.85 30.05
N ILE A 209 4.39 -30.36 28.99
CA ILE A 209 4.69 -31.79 28.84
C ILE A 209 5.66 -32.26 29.94
N ALA A 210 6.71 -31.49 30.23
CA ALA A 210 7.61 -31.77 31.33
C ALA A 210 6.85 -31.78 32.67
N GLY A 211 5.95 -30.81 32.91
CA GLY A 211 5.11 -30.75 34.10
C GLY A 211 4.24 -32.00 34.26
N ALA A 212 3.56 -32.42 33.20
CA ALA A 212 2.75 -33.63 33.21
C ALA A 212 3.57 -34.90 33.46
N ALA A 213 4.77 -34.99 32.89
CA ALA A 213 5.69 -36.12 33.07
C ALA A 213 6.32 -36.15 34.47
N ALA A 214 6.52 -35.00 35.10
CA ALA A 214 7.05 -34.91 36.46
C ALA A 214 6.05 -35.46 37.50
N ILE A 215 4.74 -35.41 37.24
CA ILE A 215 3.72 -35.96 38.16
C ILE A 215 3.74 -37.50 38.12
N THR A 216 4.41 -38.06 39.11
CA THR A 216 4.55 -39.51 39.31
C THR A 216 3.53 -40.03 40.32
N PRO A 217 2.55 -40.87 39.92
CA PRO A 217 1.68 -41.54 40.89
C PRO A 217 2.50 -42.56 41.67
N THR A 218 2.47 -42.48 43.00
CA THR A 218 3.10 -43.49 43.89
C THR A 218 2.03 -44.42 44.45
N THR A 219 2.38 -45.65 44.82
CA THR A 219 1.44 -46.61 45.41
C THR A 219 1.67 -46.71 46.93
N PRO A 220 0.70 -46.35 47.78
CA PRO A 220 0.84 -46.49 49.23
C PRO A 220 0.99 -47.96 49.66
N SER A 221 1.84 -48.21 50.67
CA SER A 221 2.22 -49.55 51.11
C SER A 221 1.07 -50.40 51.67
N ALA A 222 0.03 -49.78 52.21
CA ALA A 222 -1.12 -50.46 52.78
C ALA A 222 -2.42 -49.62 52.65
N SER A 223 -3.56 -50.27 52.84
CA SER A 223 -4.87 -49.62 52.85
C SER A 223 -4.95 -48.56 53.97
N GLY A 224 -5.54 -47.41 53.67
CA GLY A 224 -5.59 -46.24 54.55
C GLY A 224 -4.30 -45.43 54.62
N LYS A 225 -3.24 -45.78 53.89
CA LYS A 225 -1.98 -45.02 53.86
C LYS A 225 -1.95 -44.01 52.72
N THR A 226 -1.27 -42.89 52.98
CA THR A 226 -0.94 -41.86 52.00
C THR A 226 0.54 -41.97 51.65
N ALA A 227 0.87 -41.84 50.36
CA ALA A 227 2.23 -41.66 49.87
C ALA A 227 2.36 -40.27 49.25
N ILE A 228 3.54 -39.67 49.41
CA ILE A 228 3.92 -38.42 48.74
C ILE A 228 5.10 -38.75 47.83
N GLY A 229 5.01 -38.36 46.57
CA GLY A 229 6.06 -38.49 45.58
C GLY A 229 6.63 -37.12 45.22
N LEU A 230 7.92 -37.06 44.99
CA LEU A 230 8.58 -35.94 44.35
C LEU A 230 9.05 -36.41 42.97
N GLY A 231 8.74 -35.65 41.93
CA GLY A 231 9.14 -35.96 40.58
C GLY A 231 9.80 -34.78 39.89
N ALA A 232 10.68 -35.09 38.96
CA ALA A 232 11.27 -34.12 38.06
C ALA A 232 11.27 -34.72 36.66
N ALA A 233 11.04 -33.90 35.66
CA ALA A 233 11.09 -34.32 34.27
C ALA A 233 11.67 -33.21 33.40
N THR A 234 12.20 -33.64 32.25
CA THR A 234 12.72 -32.74 31.22
C THR A 234 12.12 -33.14 29.89
N TYR A 235 11.78 -32.17 29.05
CA TYR A 235 11.31 -32.42 27.69
C TYR A 235 11.81 -31.34 26.75
N ARG A 236 12.66 -31.74 25.79
CA ARG A 236 13.19 -30.88 24.72
C ARG A 236 13.81 -29.55 25.19
N GLY A 237 14.46 -29.56 26.35
CA GLY A 237 15.13 -28.38 26.93
C GLY A 237 14.37 -27.76 28.11
N GLU A 238 13.05 -27.97 28.18
CA GLU A 238 12.23 -27.54 29.30
C GLU A 238 12.31 -28.55 30.46
N GLN A 239 12.12 -28.06 31.67
CA GLN A 239 12.19 -28.81 32.92
C GLN A 239 10.95 -28.52 33.78
N ALA A 240 10.55 -29.50 34.58
CA ALA A 240 9.52 -29.30 35.60
C ALA A 240 9.77 -30.18 36.81
N VAL A 241 9.27 -29.72 37.95
CA VAL A 241 9.23 -30.48 39.20
C VAL A 241 7.80 -30.64 39.65
N ALA A 242 7.49 -31.72 40.35
CA ALA A 242 6.14 -31.99 40.83
C ALA A 242 6.13 -32.61 42.21
N VAL A 243 5.06 -32.31 42.95
CA VAL A 243 4.67 -33.02 44.16
C VAL A 243 3.42 -33.81 43.84
N SER A 244 3.49 -35.12 44.04
CA SER A 244 2.38 -36.05 43.88
C SER A 244 1.93 -36.55 45.23
N PHE A 245 0.65 -36.82 45.38
CA PHE A 245 0.07 -37.51 46.51
C PHE A 245 -0.77 -38.68 46.02
N SER A 246 -0.74 -39.77 46.77
CA SER A 246 -1.59 -40.93 46.51
C SER A 246 -2.16 -41.43 47.82
N HIS A 247 -3.46 -41.72 47.86
CA HIS A 247 -4.12 -42.27 49.04
C HIS A 247 -4.86 -43.56 48.67
N ARG A 248 -4.55 -44.65 49.40
CA ARG A 248 -5.17 -45.96 49.21
C ARG A 248 -6.39 -46.05 50.13
N LEU A 249 -7.57 -46.19 49.56
CA LEU A 249 -8.82 -46.18 50.31
C LEU A 249 -8.92 -47.38 51.26
N LEU A 250 -9.62 -47.18 52.38
CA LEU A 250 -9.94 -48.22 53.36
C LEU A 250 -11.03 -49.13 52.77
N ASN A 251 -10.66 -50.30 52.23
CA ASN A 251 -11.65 -51.29 51.81
C ASN A 251 -11.07 -52.71 51.71
N ASN A 252 -11.67 -53.67 52.41
CA ASN A 252 -11.16 -55.04 52.59
C ASN A 252 -11.32 -55.97 51.36
N ARG A 253 -11.82 -55.46 50.22
CA ARG A 253 -12.12 -56.29 49.02
C ARG A 253 -11.74 -55.68 47.66
N ARG A 254 -11.47 -54.37 47.57
CA ARG A 254 -11.06 -53.71 46.32
C ARG A 254 -9.96 -52.72 46.63
N ASN A 255 -8.78 -53.00 46.13
CA ASN A 255 -7.61 -52.18 46.38
C ASN A 255 -7.64 -50.91 45.49
N THR A 256 -8.42 -49.91 45.88
CA THR A 256 -8.59 -48.65 45.12
C THR A 256 -7.74 -47.54 45.72
N GLN A 257 -7.07 -46.77 44.86
CA GLN A 257 -6.29 -45.59 45.23
C GLN A 257 -6.65 -44.37 44.37
N ILE A 258 -6.55 -43.20 44.98
CA ILE A 258 -6.66 -41.90 44.32
C ILE A 258 -5.26 -41.33 44.24
N ASN A 259 -4.87 -40.83 43.08
CA ASN A 259 -3.59 -40.18 42.83
C ASN A 259 -3.87 -38.73 42.42
N GLY A 260 -3.04 -37.80 42.86
CA GLY A 260 -3.05 -36.44 42.38
C GLY A 260 -1.66 -35.86 42.41
N GLY A 261 -1.46 -34.74 41.73
CA GLY A 261 -0.20 -34.02 41.80
C GLY A 261 -0.29 -32.66 41.16
N ILE A 262 0.66 -31.82 41.56
CA ILE A 262 0.85 -30.48 41.03
C ILE A 262 2.30 -30.38 40.58
N ALA A 263 2.52 -29.90 39.37
CA ALA A 263 3.82 -29.59 38.82
C ALA A 263 4.00 -28.08 38.66
N TYR A 264 5.25 -27.63 38.73
CA TYR A 264 5.70 -26.30 38.38
C TYR A 264 6.81 -26.42 37.33
N ASP A 265 6.63 -25.76 36.20
CA ASP A 265 7.54 -25.86 35.05
C ASP A 265 8.44 -24.62 34.88
N SER A 266 9.37 -24.73 33.95
CA SER A 266 10.39 -23.72 33.64
C SER A 266 9.82 -22.47 32.98
N SER A 267 8.63 -22.57 32.41
CA SER A 267 7.87 -21.43 31.86
C SER A 267 6.97 -20.78 32.92
N HIS A 268 7.15 -21.11 34.21
CA HIS A 268 6.42 -20.57 35.36
C HIS A 268 4.92 -20.91 35.39
N HIS A 269 4.52 -22.01 34.75
CA HIS A 269 3.15 -22.49 34.82
C HIS A 269 3.01 -23.64 35.82
N THR A 270 1.80 -23.76 36.39
CA THR A 270 1.41 -24.87 37.25
C THR A 270 0.49 -25.82 36.50
N LEU A 271 0.77 -27.12 36.58
CA LEU A 271 -0.08 -28.17 36.01
C LEU A 271 -0.64 -29.04 37.12
N GLY A 272 -1.94 -29.35 37.06
CA GLY A 272 -2.61 -30.27 37.98
C GLY A 272 -3.03 -31.57 37.29
N LYS A 273 -2.88 -32.70 37.97
CA LYS A 273 -3.37 -34.00 37.52
C LYS A 273 -4.05 -34.73 38.65
N VAL A 274 -5.16 -35.41 38.36
CA VAL A 274 -5.86 -36.31 39.29
C VAL A 274 -6.20 -37.60 38.54
N GLY A 275 -6.14 -38.73 39.24
CA GLY A 275 -6.47 -40.03 38.69
C GLY A 275 -6.92 -41.01 39.76
N ILE A 276 -7.51 -42.11 39.33
CA ILE A 276 -7.93 -43.24 40.17
C ILE A 276 -7.29 -44.51 39.60
N ALA A 277 -6.86 -45.41 40.48
CA ALA A 277 -6.41 -46.73 40.10
C ALA A 277 -7.06 -47.77 41.02
N TRP A 278 -7.31 -48.97 40.50
CA TRP A 278 -7.87 -50.09 41.28
C TRP A 278 -7.29 -51.41 40.80
N GLU A 279 -7.21 -52.38 41.70
CA GLU A 279 -6.87 -53.78 41.38
C GLU A 279 -8.12 -54.66 41.48
N PHE A 280 -8.17 -55.74 40.70
CA PHE A 280 -9.26 -56.73 40.65
C PHE A 280 -8.73 -58.15 40.81
#